data_AF-A0A3A6QZN5-F1
#
_entry.id   AF-A0A3A6QZN5-F1
#
_cell.length_a   1.000
_cell.length_b   1.000
_cell.length_c   1.000
_cell.angle_alpha   90.00
_cell.angle_beta   90.00
_cell.angle_gamma   90.00
#
_symmetry.space_group_name_H-M   'P 1'
#
loop_
_entity.id
_entity.type
_entity.pdbx_description
1 polymer ?
#
loop_
_entity_poly.entity_id
_entity_poly.type
_entity_poly.pdbx_seq_one_letter_code
_entity_poly.pdbx_strand_id
1 'polypeptide(L)'
;MTQITEVHKQALSAAFALATLSRSTSTLQNPNFAAPTVTQAPAGILDPLLGSGGVQVEVTYPSMVTSDIIGLSFNGDETLPPVNGSIFQKVTFNVPVANVAATIGKTVPVLYAVIRPDGTTISETLSLQVQPIPAAQLPAPQITQAAGAELNVSGLTADADVTVAAWPLMLAGQRLWLRLEGSNNLDLPAWQAFPITGTGPQTAKVPLSYLQGLADASTLRLILEVSFDNGATRQAFPVTSYAISNGPAVVTITITNVKDSKGITIPDRGSTTDTSVTIEGTVA
;
A
#
# COMPACT_ATOMS: atom_id res chain seq x y z
N MET A 1 -26.91 -8.24 34.43
CA MET A 1 -26.21 -8.58 33.17
C MET A 1 -26.38 -10.07 32.93
N THR A 2 -26.73 -10.47 31.72
CA THR A 2 -26.90 -11.88 31.33
C THR A 2 -25.55 -12.50 31.00
N GLN A 3 -25.27 -13.72 31.48
CA GLN A 3 -24.07 -14.44 31.07
C GLN A 3 -24.13 -14.78 29.57
N ILE A 4 -23.13 -14.34 28.81
CA ILE A 4 -23.00 -14.66 27.39
C ILE A 4 -22.44 -16.09 27.28
N THR A 5 -23.08 -16.92 26.45
CA THR A 5 -22.81 -18.36 26.32
C THR A 5 -22.51 -18.70 24.87
N GLU A 6 -22.00 -19.90 24.61
CA GLU A 6 -21.78 -20.38 23.24
C GLU A 6 -23.08 -20.48 22.42
N VAL A 7 -24.22 -20.77 23.06
CA VAL A 7 -25.53 -20.76 22.38
C VAL A 7 -25.86 -19.37 21.84
N HIS A 8 -25.57 -18.32 22.62
CA HIS A 8 -25.77 -16.94 22.16
C HIS A 8 -24.86 -16.61 20.98
N LYS A 9 -23.58 -17.03 21.01
CA LYS A 9 -22.65 -16.82 19.90
C LYS A 9 -23.10 -17.56 18.63
N GLN A 10 -23.59 -18.79 18.75
CA GLN A 10 -24.13 -19.57 17.64
C GLN A 10 -25.38 -18.91 17.04
N ALA A 11 -26.28 -18.39 17.87
CA ALA A 11 -27.47 -17.67 17.41
C ALA A 11 -27.10 -16.38 16.66
N LEU A 12 -26.11 -15.62 17.14
CA LEU A 12 -25.59 -14.44 16.42
C LEU A 12 -25.04 -14.82 15.05
N SER A 13 -24.18 -15.84 14.99
CA SER A 13 -23.58 -16.27 13.72
C SER A 13 -24.63 -16.81 12.73
N ALA A 14 -25.62 -17.57 13.21
CA ALA A 14 -26.74 -18.01 12.38
C ALA A 14 -27.55 -16.83 11.84
N ALA A 15 -27.79 -15.79 12.65
CA ALA A 15 -28.49 -14.59 12.20
C ALA A 15 -27.72 -13.85 11.10
N PHE A 16 -26.42 -13.62 11.27
CA PHE A 16 -25.61 -12.94 10.26
C PHE A 16 -25.45 -13.75 8.96
N ALA A 17 -25.36 -15.07 9.06
CA ALA A 17 -25.36 -15.96 7.89
C ALA A 17 -26.67 -15.83 7.08
N LEU A 18 -27.81 -15.76 7.76
CA LEU A 18 -29.11 -15.53 7.11
C LEU A 18 -29.16 -14.16 6.43
N ALA A 19 -28.70 -13.08 7.08
CA ALA A 19 -28.64 -11.76 6.45
C ALA A 19 -27.79 -11.76 5.17
N THR A 20 -26.70 -12.54 5.15
CA THR A 20 -25.82 -12.66 3.98
C THR A 20 -26.50 -13.38 2.81
N LEU A 21 -27.33 -14.39 3.10
CA LEU A 21 -28.09 -15.16 2.10
C LEU A 21 -29.33 -14.42 1.59
N SER A 22 -29.95 -13.60 2.42
CA SER A 22 -31.22 -12.89 2.16
C SER A 22 -31.09 -11.61 1.33
N ARG A 23 -30.05 -11.45 0.49
CA ARG A 23 -29.78 -10.25 -0.36
C ARG A 23 -30.94 -9.77 -1.26
N SER A 24 -32.08 -10.47 -1.28
CA SER A 24 -33.28 -10.15 -2.07
C SER A 24 -34.61 -10.18 -1.30
N THR A 25 -34.64 -10.33 0.03
CA THR A 25 -35.90 -10.36 0.80
C THR A 25 -35.90 -9.30 1.89
N SER A 26 -36.61 -8.19 1.64
CA SER A 26 -36.81 -7.00 2.48
C SER A 26 -37.52 -7.25 3.84
N THR A 27 -37.57 -8.50 4.32
CA THR A 27 -38.48 -8.96 5.39
C THR A 27 -37.79 -9.20 6.74
N LEU A 28 -36.49 -8.85 6.89
CA LEU A 28 -35.75 -8.99 8.16
C LEU A 28 -35.21 -7.66 8.74
N GLN A 29 -35.30 -6.54 8.00
CA GLN A 29 -34.98 -5.22 8.55
C GLN A 29 -36.13 -4.78 9.46
N ASN A 30 -35.90 -4.82 10.77
CA ASN A 30 -36.83 -4.25 11.73
C ASN A 30 -36.51 -2.75 11.89
N PRO A 31 -37.43 -1.83 11.52
CA PRO A 31 -37.19 -0.39 11.56
C PRO A 31 -36.91 0.14 12.98
N ASN A 32 -37.13 -0.67 14.02
CA ASN A 32 -36.74 -0.34 15.39
C ASN A 32 -35.24 -0.51 15.69
N PHE A 33 -34.48 -1.16 14.80
CA PHE A 33 -33.04 -1.39 14.93
C PHE A 33 -32.31 -0.72 13.77
N ALA A 34 -32.10 0.59 13.88
CA ALA A 34 -31.36 1.40 12.91
C ALA A 34 -29.92 0.91 12.74
N ALA A 35 -29.29 1.28 11.63
CA ALA A 35 -27.91 0.94 11.34
C ALA A 35 -26.94 1.46 12.44
N PRO A 36 -25.83 0.75 12.71
CA PRO A 36 -24.82 1.27 13.63
C PRO A 36 -24.14 2.52 13.05
N THR A 37 -23.47 3.29 13.90
CA THR A 37 -22.67 4.45 13.49
C THR A 37 -21.19 4.24 13.82
N VAL A 38 -20.30 4.76 12.99
CA VAL A 38 -18.85 4.74 13.27
C VAL A 38 -18.43 6.11 13.77
N THR A 39 -17.85 6.18 14.97
CA THR A 39 -17.50 7.46 15.61
C THR A 39 -16.53 8.29 14.76
N GLN A 40 -15.58 7.61 14.10
CA GLN A 40 -14.59 8.22 13.21
C GLN A 40 -15.13 8.53 11.80
N ALA A 41 -16.36 8.07 11.49
CA ALA A 41 -17.01 8.27 10.20
C ALA A 41 -18.51 8.56 10.37
N PRO A 42 -18.89 9.70 10.98
CA PRO A 42 -20.30 10.01 11.26
C PRO A 42 -21.19 10.05 10.02
N ALA A 43 -20.61 10.37 8.86
CA ALA A 43 -21.29 10.40 7.56
C ALA A 43 -21.23 9.04 6.81
N GLY A 44 -20.73 7.97 7.43
CA GLY A 44 -20.51 6.68 6.77
C GLY A 44 -19.32 6.66 5.81
N ILE A 45 -18.47 7.70 5.83
CA ILE A 45 -17.23 7.80 5.05
C ILE A 45 -16.06 7.92 6.02
N LEU A 46 -15.16 6.94 5.99
CA LEU A 46 -13.99 6.84 6.85
C LEU A 46 -12.73 7.24 6.09
N ASP A 47 -12.05 8.28 6.56
CA ASP A 47 -10.63 8.47 6.29
C ASP A 47 -9.86 7.36 7.03
N PRO A 48 -9.14 6.48 6.31
CA PRO A 48 -8.45 5.34 6.93
C PRO A 48 -7.45 5.77 8.01
N LEU A 49 -6.86 6.97 7.93
CA LEU A 49 -5.89 7.44 8.92
C LEU A 49 -6.51 7.75 10.28
N LEU A 50 -7.79 8.15 10.32
CA LEU A 50 -8.54 8.31 11.56
C LEU A 50 -8.83 6.95 12.23
N GLY A 51 -8.74 5.85 11.48
CA GLY A 51 -8.86 4.47 11.96
C GLY A 51 -7.51 3.80 12.32
N SER A 52 -6.42 4.55 12.44
CA SER A 52 -5.08 4.01 12.73
C SER A 52 -4.95 3.26 14.06
N GLY A 53 -5.84 3.53 15.02
CA GLY A 53 -5.98 2.78 16.28
C GLY A 53 -7.11 1.75 16.27
N GLY A 54 -7.74 1.49 15.13
CA GLY A 54 -9.06 0.88 15.04
C GLY A 54 -10.18 1.92 15.06
N VAL A 55 -11.43 1.46 15.00
CA VAL A 55 -12.62 2.33 15.03
C VAL A 55 -13.62 1.90 16.09
N GLN A 56 -14.44 2.85 16.53
CA GLN A 56 -15.51 2.62 17.50
C GLN A 56 -16.85 2.60 16.78
N VAL A 57 -17.50 1.44 16.79
CA VAL A 57 -18.84 1.24 16.24
C VAL A 57 -19.84 1.35 17.36
N GLU A 58 -20.71 2.35 17.29
CA GLU A 58 -21.76 2.61 18.26
C GLU A 58 -23.06 1.98 17.79
N VAL A 59 -23.68 1.20 18.69
CA VAL A 59 -24.98 0.59 18.50
C VAL A 59 -25.95 1.26 19.46
N THR A 60 -27.00 1.88 18.91
CA THR A 60 -28.04 2.57 19.66
C THR A 60 -29.39 2.18 19.10
N TYR A 61 -30.34 1.81 19.98
CA TYR A 61 -31.73 1.60 19.59
C TYR A 61 -32.67 1.82 20.79
N PRO A 62 -33.93 2.21 20.54
CA PRO A 62 -34.91 2.40 21.60
C PRO A 62 -35.17 1.11 22.39
N SER A 63 -35.40 1.23 23.69
CA SER A 63 -35.77 0.09 24.55
C SER A 63 -34.69 -0.99 24.68
N MET A 64 -33.42 -0.64 24.47
CA MET A 64 -32.30 -1.51 24.85
C MET A 64 -32.36 -1.80 26.35
N VAL A 65 -32.24 -3.08 26.71
CA VAL A 65 -32.22 -3.54 28.10
C VAL A 65 -30.94 -4.30 28.40
N THR A 66 -30.56 -4.35 29.68
CA THR A 66 -29.28 -4.97 30.09
C THR A 66 -29.23 -6.49 29.94
N SER A 67 -30.37 -7.11 29.61
CA SER A 67 -30.46 -8.53 29.28
C SER A 67 -30.24 -8.82 27.81
N ASP A 68 -30.31 -7.81 26.92
CA ASP A 68 -30.03 -7.96 25.50
C ASP A 68 -28.59 -8.44 25.32
N ILE A 69 -28.37 -9.30 24.33
CA ILE A 69 -27.02 -9.71 23.90
C ILE A 69 -26.84 -9.23 22.47
N ILE A 70 -25.82 -8.42 22.26
CA ILE A 70 -25.59 -7.70 21.02
C ILE A 70 -24.28 -8.20 20.42
N GLY A 71 -24.31 -8.63 19.17
CA GLY A 71 -23.13 -8.95 18.37
C GLY A 71 -22.97 -7.98 17.22
N LEU A 72 -21.73 -7.76 16.77
CA LEU A 72 -21.42 -6.94 15.60
C LEU A 72 -20.85 -7.82 14.48
N SER A 73 -21.29 -7.57 13.25
CA SER A 73 -20.63 -8.02 12.03
C SER A 73 -19.99 -6.83 11.32
N PHE A 74 -18.66 -6.84 11.21
CA PHE A 74 -17.89 -5.81 10.51
C PHE A 74 -17.28 -6.39 9.24
N ASN A 75 -17.83 -6.04 8.07
CA ASN A 75 -17.44 -6.63 6.79
C ASN A 75 -17.47 -8.17 6.80
N GLY A 76 -18.46 -8.76 7.49
CA GLY A 76 -18.59 -10.21 7.66
C GLY A 76 -17.70 -10.81 8.76
N ASP A 77 -16.86 -10.03 9.43
CA ASP A 77 -16.18 -10.49 10.65
C ASP A 77 -17.13 -10.40 11.85
N GLU A 78 -17.46 -11.56 12.40
CA GLU A 78 -18.37 -11.76 13.52
C GLU A 78 -17.62 -12.21 14.79
N THR A 79 -16.28 -12.17 14.78
CA THR A 79 -15.44 -12.65 15.88
C THR A 79 -15.33 -11.68 17.05
N LEU A 80 -15.82 -10.45 16.88
CA LEU A 80 -15.85 -9.45 17.95
C LEU A 80 -16.70 -9.94 19.13
N PRO A 81 -16.20 -9.83 20.38
CA PRO A 81 -16.94 -10.30 21.55
C PRO A 81 -18.32 -9.65 21.65
N PRO A 82 -19.41 -10.43 21.79
CA PRO A 82 -20.72 -9.87 22.05
C PRO A 82 -20.75 -9.15 23.40
N VAL A 83 -21.65 -8.17 23.52
CA VAL A 83 -21.81 -7.37 24.73
C VAL A 83 -23.26 -7.42 25.22
N ASN A 84 -23.47 -7.18 26.51
CA ASN A 84 -24.81 -6.95 27.02
C ASN A 84 -25.31 -5.55 26.64
N GLY A 85 -26.62 -5.40 26.50
CA GLY A 85 -27.25 -4.08 26.38
C GLY A 85 -27.02 -3.19 27.61
N SER A 86 -27.37 -1.92 27.47
CA SER A 86 -27.10 -0.88 28.45
C SER A 86 -28.36 -0.05 28.73
N ILE A 87 -28.52 0.39 29.98
CA ILE A 87 -29.59 1.33 30.37
C ILE A 87 -29.46 2.70 29.67
N PHE A 88 -28.27 3.03 29.18
CA PHE A 88 -28.01 4.23 28.38
C PHE A 88 -28.43 4.08 26.92
N GLN A 89 -29.01 2.93 26.56
CA GLN A 89 -29.47 2.60 25.21
C GLN A 89 -28.39 2.65 24.13
N LYS A 90 -27.13 2.53 24.55
CA LYS A 90 -25.94 2.61 23.72
C LYS A 90 -24.89 1.63 24.21
N VAL A 91 -24.28 0.92 23.26
CA VAL A 91 -23.07 0.11 23.46
C VAL A 91 -22.06 0.42 22.36
N THR A 92 -20.79 0.18 22.64
CA THR A 92 -19.69 0.46 21.71
C THR A 92 -18.85 -0.80 21.50
N PHE A 93 -18.57 -1.11 20.24
CA PHE A 93 -17.62 -2.14 19.83
C PHE A 93 -16.34 -1.50 19.33
N ASN A 94 -15.19 -2.05 19.74
CA ASN A 94 -13.88 -1.64 19.25
C ASN A 94 -13.48 -2.59 18.11
N VAL A 95 -13.46 -2.07 16.88
CA VAL A 95 -13.00 -2.81 15.71
C VAL A 95 -11.48 -2.63 15.58
N PRO A 96 -10.68 -3.71 15.60
CA PRO A 96 -9.23 -3.62 15.51
C PRO A 96 -8.74 -2.96 14.22
N VAL A 97 -7.57 -2.34 14.27
CA VAL A 97 -6.92 -1.70 13.11
C VAL A 97 -6.73 -2.67 11.94
N ALA A 98 -6.46 -3.96 12.19
CA ALA A 98 -6.28 -4.96 11.14
C ALA A 98 -7.54 -5.14 10.27
N ASN A 99 -8.72 -5.14 10.90
CA ASN A 99 -10.00 -5.20 10.22
C ASN A 99 -10.24 -3.93 9.39
N VAL A 100 -9.93 -2.75 9.94
CA VAL A 100 -10.07 -1.48 9.22
C VAL A 100 -9.13 -1.44 8.02
N ALA A 101 -7.86 -1.82 8.20
CA ALA A 101 -6.87 -1.84 7.13
C ALA A 101 -7.30 -2.73 5.95
N ALA A 102 -7.84 -3.93 6.23
CA ALA A 102 -8.35 -4.84 5.20
C ALA A 102 -9.54 -4.30 4.38
N THR A 103 -10.13 -3.17 4.81
CA THR A 103 -11.25 -2.52 4.13
C THR A 103 -10.89 -1.24 3.39
N ILE A 104 -9.62 -0.80 3.43
CA ILE A 104 -9.14 0.40 2.73
C ILE A 104 -9.53 0.36 1.25
N GLY A 105 -10.07 1.48 0.76
CA GLY A 105 -10.50 1.63 -0.64
C GLY A 105 -11.80 0.92 -1.00
N LYS A 106 -12.55 0.38 -0.02
CA LYS A 106 -13.78 -0.39 -0.25
C LYS A 106 -14.98 0.23 0.44
N THR A 107 -16.16 -0.17 0.00
CA THR A 107 -17.40 0.00 0.76
C THR A 107 -17.78 -1.33 1.38
N VAL A 108 -17.94 -1.36 2.70
CA VAL A 108 -18.17 -2.60 3.46
C VAL A 108 -19.43 -2.52 4.31
N PRO A 109 -20.16 -3.64 4.47
CA PRO A 109 -21.34 -3.68 5.32
C PRO A 109 -20.94 -3.76 6.80
N VAL A 110 -21.63 -2.99 7.64
CA VAL A 110 -21.56 -3.07 9.10
C VAL A 110 -22.97 -3.16 9.66
N LEU A 111 -23.25 -4.19 10.45
CA LEU A 111 -24.55 -4.44 11.04
C LEU A 111 -24.41 -5.13 12.39
N TYR A 112 -25.45 -5.10 13.21
CA TYR A 112 -25.48 -5.82 14.48
C TYR A 112 -26.72 -6.71 14.56
N ALA A 113 -26.66 -7.68 15.47
CA ALA A 113 -27.78 -8.53 15.82
C ALA A 113 -28.02 -8.46 17.32
N VAL A 114 -29.29 -8.56 17.72
CA VAL A 114 -29.76 -8.47 19.10
C VAL A 114 -30.52 -9.75 19.44
N ILE A 115 -30.07 -10.46 20.47
CA ILE A 115 -30.76 -11.63 21.02
C ILE A 115 -31.62 -11.19 22.20
N ARG A 116 -32.87 -11.62 22.15
CA ARG A 116 -33.88 -11.54 23.21
C ARG A 116 -34.59 -12.89 23.38
N PRO A 117 -35.38 -13.07 24.45
CA PRO A 117 -36.13 -14.32 24.66
C PRO A 117 -37.11 -14.67 23.53
N ASP A 118 -37.63 -13.67 22.82
CA ASP A 118 -38.57 -13.80 21.69
C ASP A 118 -37.87 -14.08 20.34
N GLY A 119 -36.55 -13.91 20.26
CA GLY A 119 -35.78 -14.25 19.07
C GLY A 119 -34.54 -13.40 18.87
N THR A 120 -33.91 -13.58 17.70
CA THR A 120 -32.78 -12.76 17.25
C THR A 120 -33.23 -11.82 16.16
N THR A 121 -32.95 -10.52 16.31
CA THR A 121 -33.29 -9.49 15.32
C THR A 121 -32.02 -8.86 14.77
N ILE A 122 -32.02 -8.49 13.50
CA ILE A 122 -30.89 -7.88 12.80
C ILE A 122 -31.20 -6.42 12.51
N SER A 123 -30.18 -5.56 12.62
CA SER A 123 -30.29 -4.15 12.30
C SER A 123 -30.36 -3.87 10.81
N GLU A 124 -30.65 -2.63 10.45
CA GLU A 124 -30.25 -2.11 9.15
C GLU A 124 -28.73 -2.16 8.98
N THR A 125 -28.27 -2.18 7.72
CA THR A 125 -26.84 -2.24 7.39
C THR A 125 -26.30 -0.85 7.11
N LEU A 126 -25.26 -0.45 7.84
CA LEU A 126 -24.41 0.68 7.46
C LEU A 126 -23.53 0.26 6.28
N SER A 127 -23.63 0.96 5.16
CA SER A 127 -22.65 0.86 4.06
C SER A 127 -21.50 1.81 4.35
N LEU A 128 -20.45 1.33 5.02
CA LEU A 128 -19.29 2.14 5.39
C LEU A 128 -18.31 2.23 4.22
N GLN A 129 -18.12 3.43 3.68
CA GLN A 129 -17.10 3.69 2.67
C GLN A 129 -15.77 4.02 3.34
N VAL A 130 -14.76 3.18 3.16
CA VAL A 130 -13.40 3.43 3.63
C VAL A 130 -12.56 3.94 2.46
N GLN A 131 -12.03 5.15 2.59
CA GLN A 131 -11.26 5.77 1.52
C GLN A 131 -9.92 5.05 1.30
N PRO A 132 -9.35 5.10 0.08
CA PRO A 132 -7.95 4.73 -0.11
C PRO A 132 -7.04 5.71 0.63
N ILE A 133 -5.83 5.28 0.99
CA ILE A 133 -4.85 6.21 1.56
C ILE A 133 -4.45 7.23 0.48
N PRO A 134 -4.51 8.54 0.73
CA PRO A 134 -4.04 9.54 -0.22
C PRO A 134 -2.61 9.26 -0.71
N ALA A 135 -2.37 9.35 -2.03
CA ALA A 135 -1.04 9.08 -2.60
C ALA A 135 0.06 9.96 -2.00
N ALA A 136 -0.27 11.20 -1.60
CA ALA A 136 0.66 12.12 -0.93
C ALA A 136 1.13 11.64 0.46
N GLN A 137 0.43 10.68 1.07
CA GLN A 137 0.78 10.08 2.35
C GLN A 137 1.48 8.72 2.19
N LEU A 138 1.64 8.23 0.95
CA LEU A 138 2.33 7.00 0.63
C LEU A 138 3.77 7.32 0.18
N PRO A 139 4.79 6.62 0.70
CA PRO A 139 6.18 6.83 0.28
C PRO A 139 6.42 6.24 -1.10
N ALA A 140 7.21 6.91 -1.94
CA ALA A 140 7.63 6.33 -3.22
C ALA A 140 8.80 5.33 -3.00
N PRO A 141 8.85 4.17 -3.70
CA PRO A 141 10.02 3.29 -3.67
C PRO A 141 11.24 3.98 -4.29
N GLN A 142 12.43 3.72 -3.78
CA GLN A 142 13.67 4.33 -4.28
C GLN A 142 14.77 3.28 -4.47
N ILE A 143 15.55 3.41 -5.55
CA ILE A 143 16.84 2.72 -5.68
C ILE A 143 17.90 3.54 -4.95
N THR A 144 18.54 2.96 -3.93
CA THR A 144 19.45 3.70 -3.05
C THR A 144 20.75 4.15 -3.73
N GLN A 145 21.15 3.47 -4.81
CA GLN A 145 22.33 3.81 -5.62
C GLN A 145 22.05 4.91 -6.65
N ALA A 146 20.80 5.38 -6.79
CA ALA A 146 20.48 6.48 -7.69
C ALA A 146 20.88 7.84 -7.09
N ALA A 147 21.34 8.75 -7.95
CA ALA A 147 21.62 10.13 -7.62
C ALA A 147 20.42 11.01 -8.01
N GLY A 148 19.48 11.20 -7.08
CA GLY A 148 18.24 11.92 -7.38
C GLY A 148 17.39 11.14 -8.39
N ALA A 149 17.18 11.71 -9.58
CA ALA A 149 16.42 11.08 -10.66
C ALA A 149 17.31 10.39 -11.72
N GLU A 150 18.59 10.19 -11.44
CA GLU A 150 19.53 9.53 -12.36
C GLU A 150 20.06 8.23 -11.76
N LEU A 151 20.07 7.16 -12.55
CA LEU A 151 20.67 5.88 -12.20
C LEU A 151 21.82 5.57 -13.17
N ASN A 152 23.05 5.75 -12.70
CA ASN A 152 24.24 5.37 -13.45
C ASN A 152 24.49 3.87 -13.32
N VAL A 153 23.96 3.09 -14.27
CA VAL A 153 24.11 1.65 -14.35
C VAL A 153 25.55 1.24 -14.65
N SER A 154 26.26 2.00 -15.49
CA SER A 154 27.66 1.69 -15.85
C SER A 154 28.62 1.69 -14.66
N GLY A 155 28.28 2.43 -13.59
CA GLY A 155 29.03 2.48 -12.34
C GLY A 155 28.65 1.42 -11.29
N LEU A 156 27.61 0.61 -11.54
CA LEU A 156 27.18 -0.41 -10.60
C LEU A 156 28.06 -1.67 -10.68
N THR A 157 28.53 -2.14 -9.53
CA THR A 157 29.35 -3.35 -9.40
C THR A 157 28.63 -4.53 -8.75
N ALA A 158 27.41 -4.31 -8.25
CA ALA A 158 26.56 -5.32 -7.61
C ALA A 158 25.07 -4.96 -7.79
N ASP A 159 24.19 -5.86 -7.35
CA ASP A 159 22.74 -5.63 -7.30
C ASP A 159 22.40 -4.36 -6.50
N ALA A 160 21.49 -3.56 -7.06
CA ALA A 160 21.02 -2.33 -6.44
C ALA A 160 19.96 -2.64 -5.36
N ASP A 161 19.89 -1.83 -4.32
CA ASP A 161 18.86 -1.93 -3.29
C ASP A 161 17.69 -1.04 -3.66
N VAL A 162 16.49 -1.63 -3.74
CA VAL A 162 15.24 -0.88 -3.79
C VAL A 162 14.61 -0.90 -2.39
N THR A 163 14.28 0.29 -1.89
CA THR A 163 13.68 0.47 -0.56
C THR A 163 12.41 1.29 -0.66
N VAL A 164 11.39 0.90 0.10
CA VAL A 164 10.22 1.74 0.38
C VAL A 164 10.12 1.94 1.89
N ALA A 165 9.96 3.20 2.32
CA ALA A 165 9.76 3.51 3.74
C ALA A 165 8.46 2.90 4.27
N ALA A 166 8.32 2.80 5.59
CA ALA A 166 7.05 2.38 6.18
C ALA A 166 5.92 3.35 5.78
N TRP A 167 4.72 2.83 5.53
CA TRP A 167 3.53 3.60 5.16
C TRP A 167 2.45 3.54 6.26
N PRO A 168 1.48 4.46 6.26
CA PRO A 168 0.37 4.40 7.19
C PRO A 168 -0.41 3.09 7.09
N LEU A 169 -0.84 2.55 8.23
CA LEU A 169 -1.57 1.27 8.33
C LEU A 169 -0.80 0.06 7.78
N MET A 170 0.52 0.13 7.69
CA MET A 170 1.36 -1.03 7.39
C MET A 170 1.26 -2.06 8.51
N LEU A 171 0.87 -3.29 8.16
CA LEU A 171 0.69 -4.39 9.10
C LEU A 171 1.24 -5.70 8.51
N ALA A 172 1.64 -6.62 9.38
CA ALA A 172 2.02 -7.96 8.97
C ALA A 172 0.86 -8.67 8.26
N GLY A 173 1.16 -9.44 7.21
CA GLY A 173 0.18 -10.15 6.38
C GLY A 173 -0.32 -9.38 5.16
N GLN A 174 -0.03 -8.08 5.06
CA GLN A 174 -0.19 -7.31 3.82
C GLN A 174 0.77 -7.82 2.75
N ARG A 175 0.45 -7.60 1.47
CA ARG A 175 1.24 -8.11 0.35
C ARG A 175 1.78 -6.99 -0.53
N LEU A 176 3.02 -7.16 -0.99
CA LEU A 176 3.75 -6.20 -1.80
C LEU A 176 4.01 -6.74 -3.21
N TRP A 177 3.86 -5.87 -4.22
CA TRP A 177 4.28 -6.09 -5.59
C TRP A 177 5.13 -4.93 -6.08
N LEU A 178 6.22 -5.23 -6.78
CA LEU A 178 6.97 -4.22 -7.52
C LEU A 178 7.23 -4.69 -8.94
N ARG A 179 6.89 -3.82 -9.88
CA ARG A 179 7.22 -3.95 -11.28
C ARG A 179 8.12 -2.80 -11.70
N LEU A 180 9.21 -3.14 -12.37
CA LEU A 180 10.14 -2.22 -12.98
C LEU A 180 9.77 -2.09 -14.46
N GLU A 181 9.37 -0.90 -14.90
CA GLU A 181 9.08 -0.60 -16.30
C GLU A 181 10.24 0.17 -16.91
N GLY A 182 10.91 -0.41 -17.89
CA GLY A 182 12.03 0.23 -18.59
C GLY A 182 12.07 -0.18 -20.06
N SER A 183 13.25 -0.11 -20.68
CA SER A 183 13.44 -0.70 -22.03
C SER A 183 13.18 -2.21 -22.04
N ASN A 184 13.33 -2.85 -20.87
CA ASN A 184 12.85 -4.19 -20.58
C ASN A 184 12.09 -4.14 -19.24
N ASN A 185 10.94 -4.81 -19.16
CA ASN A 185 10.16 -4.86 -17.93
C ASN A 185 10.59 -6.03 -17.05
N LEU A 186 10.52 -5.83 -15.73
CA LEU A 186 10.77 -6.88 -14.74
C LEU A 186 9.74 -6.80 -13.63
N ASP A 187 8.96 -7.87 -13.46
CA ASP A 187 8.26 -8.14 -12.21
C ASP A 187 9.28 -8.63 -11.20
N LEU A 188 9.59 -7.83 -10.17
CA LEU A 188 10.68 -8.13 -9.25
C LEU A 188 10.34 -9.41 -8.46
N PRO A 189 11.04 -10.54 -8.64
CA PRO A 189 10.62 -11.81 -8.05
C PRO A 189 10.55 -11.78 -6.52
N ALA A 190 11.43 -11.00 -5.87
CA ALA A 190 11.44 -10.82 -4.44
C ALA A 190 10.14 -10.17 -3.92
N TRP A 191 9.51 -9.31 -4.73
CA TRP A 191 8.27 -8.60 -4.42
C TRP A 191 7.19 -8.95 -5.44
N GLN A 192 6.75 -10.20 -5.42
CA GLN A 192 5.53 -10.67 -6.08
C GLN A 192 4.64 -11.35 -5.05
N ALA A 193 3.57 -10.67 -4.65
CA ALA A 193 2.68 -11.09 -3.57
C ALA A 193 3.42 -11.34 -2.24
N PHE A 194 4.52 -10.61 -2.04
CA PHE A 194 5.43 -10.80 -0.91
C PHE A 194 4.72 -10.45 0.40
N PRO A 195 4.58 -11.40 1.35
CA PRO A 195 3.93 -11.14 2.62
C PRO A 195 4.86 -10.33 3.52
N ILE A 196 4.41 -9.14 3.90
CA ILE A 196 5.13 -8.27 4.83
C ILE A 196 5.07 -8.89 6.22
N THR A 197 6.21 -8.95 6.91
CA THR A 197 6.33 -9.57 8.25
C THR A 197 6.59 -8.56 9.36
N GLY A 198 6.92 -7.30 9.03
CA GLY A 198 7.18 -6.24 10.00
C GLY A 198 6.68 -4.88 9.49
N THR A 199 6.72 -3.87 10.36
CA THR A 199 6.18 -2.52 10.08
C THR A 199 7.27 -1.47 9.76
N GLY A 200 8.50 -1.92 9.56
CA GLY A 200 9.62 -1.07 9.14
C GLY A 200 9.73 -0.95 7.61
N PRO A 201 10.71 -0.18 7.11
CA PRO A 201 11.02 -0.11 5.68
C PRO A 201 11.20 -1.50 5.05
N GLN A 202 10.74 -1.67 3.82
CA GLN A 202 10.94 -2.89 3.05
C GLN A 202 12.07 -2.67 2.05
N THR A 203 13.00 -3.61 1.99
CA THR A 203 14.13 -3.57 1.03
C THR A 203 14.24 -4.89 0.27
N ALA A 204 14.56 -4.80 -1.02
CA ALA A 204 14.90 -5.93 -1.88
C ALA A 204 16.05 -5.57 -2.82
N LYS A 205 16.62 -6.58 -3.47
CA LYS A 205 17.66 -6.43 -4.48
C LYS A 205 17.06 -6.42 -5.88
N VAL A 206 17.42 -5.41 -6.67
CA VAL A 206 17.21 -5.37 -8.12
C VAL A 206 18.46 -5.96 -8.80
N PRO A 207 18.34 -7.03 -9.58
CA PRO A 207 19.50 -7.69 -10.18
C PRO A 207 20.32 -6.74 -11.07
N LEU A 208 21.64 -6.75 -10.91
CA LEU A 208 22.56 -5.98 -11.75
C LEU A 208 22.42 -6.38 -13.23
N SER A 209 22.24 -7.67 -13.50
CA SER A 209 22.06 -8.19 -14.86
C SER A 209 20.85 -7.60 -15.56
N TYR A 210 19.76 -7.34 -14.83
CA TYR A 210 18.60 -6.64 -15.36
C TYR A 210 18.93 -5.17 -15.66
N LEU A 211 19.56 -4.48 -14.70
CA LEU A 211 19.91 -3.07 -14.84
C LEU A 211 20.85 -2.83 -16.02
N GLN A 212 21.88 -3.67 -16.19
CA GLN A 212 22.81 -3.64 -17.32
C GLN A 212 22.14 -3.92 -18.67
N GLY A 213 20.98 -4.58 -18.69
CA GLY A 213 20.18 -4.80 -19.88
C GLY A 213 19.28 -3.62 -20.26
N LEU A 214 19.29 -2.52 -19.50
CA LEU A 214 18.52 -1.33 -19.82
C LEU A 214 19.22 -0.49 -20.89
N ALA A 215 18.45 0.11 -21.79
CA ALA A 215 19.00 0.98 -22.83
C ALA A 215 19.55 2.28 -22.21
N ASP A 216 20.67 2.76 -22.74
CA ASP A 216 21.21 4.08 -22.39
C ASP A 216 20.24 5.20 -22.76
N ALA A 217 20.24 6.29 -21.99
CA ALA A 217 19.34 7.43 -22.12
C ALA A 217 17.83 7.06 -22.10
N SER A 218 17.48 5.89 -21.55
CA SER A 218 16.08 5.47 -21.35
C SER A 218 15.56 5.85 -19.96
N THR A 219 14.27 5.57 -19.71
CA THR A 219 13.64 5.78 -18.41
C THR A 219 13.30 4.45 -17.77
N LEU A 220 13.58 4.32 -16.47
CA LEU A 220 13.12 3.24 -15.61
C LEU A 220 12.09 3.78 -14.60
N ARG A 221 10.92 3.14 -14.51
CA ARG A 221 9.85 3.49 -13.57
C ARG A 221 9.63 2.37 -12.57
N LEU A 222 9.48 2.71 -11.30
CA LEU A 222 9.14 1.78 -10.22
C LEU A 222 7.64 1.85 -9.93
N ILE A 223 6.93 0.77 -10.24
CA ILE A 223 5.48 0.63 -10.02
C ILE A 223 5.26 -0.29 -8.83
N LEU A 224 5.07 0.32 -7.65
CA LEU A 224 4.81 -0.39 -6.39
C LEU A 224 3.31 -0.43 -6.09
N GLU A 225 2.82 -1.60 -5.71
CA GLU A 225 1.45 -1.80 -5.26
C GLU A 225 1.43 -2.60 -3.95
N VAL A 226 0.52 -2.22 -3.05
CA VAL A 226 0.27 -2.93 -1.78
C VAL A 226 -1.17 -3.39 -1.72
N SER A 227 -1.36 -4.60 -1.21
CA SER A 227 -2.67 -5.10 -0.80
C SER A 227 -2.79 -5.11 0.71
N PHE A 228 -3.87 -4.51 1.20
CA PHE A 228 -4.24 -4.49 2.61
C PHE A 228 -5.13 -5.69 3.01
N ASP A 229 -5.59 -6.46 2.04
CA ASP A 229 -6.61 -7.51 2.16
C ASP A 229 -6.14 -8.87 1.60
N ASN A 230 -4.89 -9.23 1.92
CA ASN A 230 -4.26 -10.51 1.54
C ASN A 230 -4.21 -10.79 0.02
N GLY A 231 -4.19 -9.74 -0.79
CA GLY A 231 -4.00 -9.79 -2.24
C GLY A 231 -5.27 -9.64 -3.08
N ALA A 232 -6.43 -9.44 -2.47
CA ALA A 232 -7.69 -9.32 -3.21
C ALA A 232 -7.83 -7.96 -3.93
N THR A 233 -7.34 -6.88 -3.34
CA THR A 233 -7.26 -5.55 -3.95
C THR A 233 -5.87 -4.96 -3.79
N ARG A 234 -5.50 -4.06 -4.72
CA ARG A 234 -4.19 -3.42 -4.73
C ARG A 234 -4.34 -1.91 -4.80
N GLN A 235 -3.51 -1.23 -4.03
CA GLN A 235 -3.37 0.21 -4.05
C GLN A 235 -1.96 0.57 -4.55
N ALA A 236 -1.92 1.41 -5.59
CA ALA A 236 -0.67 1.92 -6.14
C ALA A 236 -0.06 3.00 -5.25
N PHE A 237 1.26 2.97 -5.15
CA PHE A 237 2.07 3.98 -4.49
C PHE A 237 2.57 4.99 -5.53
N PRO A 238 3.09 6.17 -5.11
CA PRO A 238 3.68 7.12 -6.04
C PRO A 238 4.82 6.48 -6.86
N VAL A 239 4.83 6.77 -8.16
CA VAL A 239 5.81 6.22 -9.10
C VAL A 239 7.11 7.01 -9.02
N THR A 240 8.22 6.29 -8.88
CA THR A 240 9.57 6.87 -9.02
C THR A 240 10.09 6.61 -10.42
N SER A 241 10.73 7.60 -11.04
CA SER A 241 11.30 7.49 -12.38
C SER A 241 12.78 7.90 -12.37
N TYR A 242 13.61 7.11 -13.05
CA TYR A 242 15.05 7.36 -13.22
C TYR A 242 15.41 7.47 -14.70
N ALA A 243 16.26 8.44 -15.03
CA ALA A 243 17.01 8.45 -16.28
C ALA A 243 18.18 7.45 -16.16
N ILE A 244 18.34 6.59 -17.17
CA ILE A 244 19.36 5.54 -17.18
C ILE A 244 20.61 6.02 -17.93
N SER A 245 21.75 5.95 -17.25
CA SER A 245 23.08 6.05 -17.86
C SER A 245 23.72 4.67 -17.89
N ASN A 246 23.76 4.06 -19.07
CA ASN A 246 24.31 2.73 -19.32
C ASN A 246 25.24 2.69 -20.56
N GLY A 247 25.64 3.87 -21.05
CA GLY A 247 26.65 3.99 -22.10
C GLY A 247 28.06 3.67 -21.58
N PRO A 248 29.03 3.43 -22.51
CA PRO A 248 30.44 3.43 -22.13
C PRO A 248 30.77 4.77 -21.47
N ALA A 249 31.62 4.74 -20.44
CA ALA A 249 32.08 5.97 -19.78
C ALA A 249 32.51 6.98 -20.86
N VAL A 250 31.96 8.20 -20.81
CA VAL A 250 32.36 9.25 -21.74
C VAL A 250 33.81 9.59 -21.41
N VAL A 251 34.73 9.04 -22.20
CA VAL A 251 36.14 9.35 -22.02
C VAL A 251 36.45 10.66 -22.72
N THR A 252 36.82 11.67 -21.96
CA THR A 252 37.29 12.94 -22.52
C THR A 252 38.68 12.73 -23.14
N ILE A 253 38.78 12.93 -24.44
CA ILE A 253 40.07 12.99 -25.13
C ILE A 253 40.64 14.40 -24.94
N THR A 254 41.82 14.50 -24.35
CA THR A 254 42.55 15.78 -24.25
C THR A 254 43.70 15.75 -25.24
N ILE A 255 43.73 16.68 -26.19
CA ILE A 255 44.93 16.91 -27.01
C ILE A 255 45.94 17.63 -26.11
N THR A 256 47.08 16.99 -25.85
CA THR A 256 48.11 17.52 -24.94
C THR A 256 49.22 18.22 -25.70
N ASN A 257 49.46 17.83 -26.96
CA ASN A 257 50.49 18.46 -27.76
C ASN A 257 50.19 18.33 -29.26
N VAL A 258 50.62 19.33 -30.02
CA VAL A 258 50.66 19.29 -31.48
C VAL A 258 52.06 19.71 -31.88
N LYS A 259 52.76 18.89 -32.67
CA LYS A 259 54.13 19.17 -33.15
C LYS A 259 54.17 19.16 -34.68
N ASP A 260 55.04 19.95 -35.28
CA ASP A 260 55.35 19.86 -36.71
C ASP A 260 56.29 18.67 -37.03
N SER A 261 56.67 18.50 -38.30
CA SER A 261 57.56 17.42 -38.74
C SER A 261 58.98 17.48 -38.16
N LYS A 262 59.37 18.62 -37.61
CA LYS A 262 60.67 18.87 -36.97
C LYS A 262 60.62 18.69 -35.46
N GLY A 263 59.47 18.30 -34.91
CA GLY A 263 59.25 18.12 -33.48
C GLY A 263 59.03 19.43 -32.72
N ILE A 264 58.78 20.56 -33.39
CA ILE A 264 58.49 21.84 -32.75
C ILE A 264 57.01 21.88 -32.37
N THR A 265 56.71 22.19 -31.11
CA THR A 265 55.34 22.36 -30.63
C THR A 265 54.66 23.56 -31.28
N ILE A 266 53.46 23.32 -31.81
CA ILE A 266 52.53 24.31 -32.31
C ILE A 266 51.62 24.70 -31.14
N PRO A 267 51.66 25.95 -30.67
CA PRO A 267 50.84 26.41 -29.55
C PRO A 267 49.35 26.39 -29.91
N ASP A 268 48.47 26.43 -28.91
CA ASP A 268 47.03 26.55 -29.14
C ASP A 268 46.73 27.79 -30.00
N ARG A 269 45.87 27.61 -31.02
CA ARG A 269 45.58 28.59 -32.07
C ARG A 269 46.80 29.09 -32.87
N GLY A 270 47.92 28.37 -32.80
CA GLY A 270 49.13 28.65 -33.59
C GLY A 270 49.00 28.20 -35.05
N SER A 271 49.98 28.60 -35.86
CA SER A 271 50.08 28.23 -37.28
C SER A 271 51.45 27.62 -37.58
N THR A 272 51.51 26.70 -38.53
CA THR A 272 52.77 26.18 -39.10
C THR A 272 52.72 26.23 -40.62
N THR A 273 53.88 26.33 -41.27
CA THR A 273 54.03 26.16 -42.72
C THR A 273 54.43 24.73 -43.10
N ASP A 274 54.66 23.86 -42.10
CA ASP A 274 54.96 22.46 -42.32
C ASP A 274 53.74 21.72 -42.88
N THR A 275 53.97 20.77 -43.78
CA THR A 275 52.90 19.98 -44.41
C THR A 275 52.50 18.76 -43.61
N SER A 276 53.18 18.48 -42.49
CA SER A 276 52.84 17.37 -41.60
C SER A 276 52.91 17.77 -40.13
N VAL A 277 52.00 17.20 -39.33
CA VAL A 277 51.91 17.41 -37.89
C VAL A 277 51.68 16.09 -37.16
N THR A 278 52.19 16.00 -35.94
CA THR A 278 51.96 14.91 -34.99
C THR A 278 51.09 15.43 -33.84
N ILE A 279 49.98 14.76 -33.56
CA ILE A 279 49.07 15.11 -32.46
C ILE A 279 49.25 14.06 -31.37
N GLU A 280 49.56 14.52 -30.17
CA GLU A 280 49.62 13.71 -28.96
C GLU A 280 48.42 14.05 -28.07
N GLY A 281 47.82 13.04 -27.46
CA GLY A 281 46.70 13.22 -26.57
C GLY A 281 46.66 12.16 -25.48
N THR A 282 45.87 12.44 -24.45
CA THR A 282 45.57 11.51 -23.37
C THR A 282 44.10 11.14 -23.38
N VAL A 283 43.84 9.90 -22.98
CA VAL A 283 42.52 9.31 -22.76
C VAL A 283 42.44 9.07 -21.26
N ALA A 284 41.42 9.65 -20.60
CA ALA A 284 41.26 9.59 -19.14
C ALA A 284 40.55 8.32 -18.66
#